data_AF-K1L3L3-F1
#
_entry.id   AF-K1L3L3-F1
#
_cell.length_a   1.000
_cell.length_b   1.000
_cell.length_c   1.000
_cell.angle_alpha   90.00
_cell.angle_beta   90.00
_cell.angle_gamma   90.00
#
_symmetry.space_group_name_H-M   'P 1'
#
loop_
_entity.id
_entity.type
_entity.pdbx_description
1 polymer ?
#
loop_
_entity_poly.entity_id
_entity_poly.type
_entity_poly.pdbx_seq_one_letter_code
_entity_poly.pdbx_strand_id
1 'polypeptide(L)'
;MKYTANDIREKSFEKNFRGYNQEEVTEFLKSLSDEWDHLIQEKNELERRLETVEKEAKKLKDVEGSLFRTLKTAEDTGAAIIEEANKAAEDMLKDAHQNADSMVNAAKVQAQKMLENAEMKAEETLAALKKNIKSAVRDYEALVNNRLLVIKNLKRITNELEETVGNAEQGLELSALDSINALLENLDGNPVSKLSSFSQESQTESVEVSSTTITPIEMEQEADNTEDVSEESAVEAVGPTETEQAVAQAENEPTSKPKDTIEDGNTEEVEGKKDEEEDNNQKNKKEGSFFDQLD
;
A
#
# COMPACT_ATOMS: atom_id res chain seq x y z
N MET A 1 14.90 75.42 47.88
CA MET A 1 16.02 76.21 48.46
C MET A 1 15.47 77.14 49.54
N LYS A 2 16.32 77.75 50.39
CA LYS A 2 15.88 78.69 51.44
C LYS A 2 15.84 80.16 51.01
N TYR A 3 16.49 80.50 49.89
CA TYR A 3 16.52 81.83 49.29
C TYR A 3 16.45 81.69 47.75
N THR A 4 15.79 82.63 47.11
CA THR A 4 15.75 82.86 45.66
C THR A 4 16.75 83.95 45.27
N ALA A 5 17.03 84.10 43.97
CA ALA A 5 17.87 85.21 43.49
C ALA A 5 17.29 86.58 43.86
N ASN A 6 15.97 86.77 43.79
CA ASN A 6 15.32 87.99 44.28
C ASN A 6 15.52 88.21 45.78
N ASP A 7 15.42 87.17 46.62
CA ASP A 7 15.68 87.30 48.07
C ASP A 7 17.13 87.73 48.37
N ILE A 8 18.09 87.38 47.49
CA ILE A 8 19.49 87.81 47.57
C ILE A 8 19.63 89.26 47.09
N ARG A 9 18.94 89.62 46.00
CA ARG A 9 18.98 90.95 45.36
C ARG A 9 18.32 92.05 46.19
N GLU A 10 17.23 91.73 46.89
CA GLU A 10 16.50 92.63 47.79
C GLU A 10 17.05 92.61 49.23
N LYS A 11 18.14 91.89 49.49
CA LYS A 11 18.67 91.71 50.84
C LYS A 11 19.28 93.00 51.39
N SER A 12 18.67 93.51 52.46
CA SER A 12 19.22 94.60 53.27
C SER A 12 19.87 94.08 54.57
N PHE A 13 20.84 94.86 55.07
CA PHE A 13 21.59 94.58 56.30
C PHE A 13 21.53 95.79 57.24
N GLU A 14 21.66 95.55 58.55
CA GLU A 14 21.73 96.61 59.56
C GLU A 14 23.04 97.41 59.47
N LYS A 15 22.95 98.73 59.71
CA LYS A 15 24.11 99.63 59.61
C LYS A 15 24.81 99.78 60.97
N ASN A 16 26.03 99.27 61.07
CA ASN A 16 26.89 99.39 62.26
C ASN A 16 28.11 100.30 62.02
N PHE A 17 28.64 100.87 63.10
CA PHE A 17 29.78 101.80 63.03
C PHE A 17 31.10 101.04 62.76
N ARG A 18 31.58 101.15 61.51
CA ARG A 18 32.57 100.30 60.82
C ARG A 18 31.96 98.99 60.28
N GLY A 19 31.98 98.85 58.95
CA GLY A 19 31.50 97.70 58.20
C GLY A 19 31.97 97.76 56.74
N TYR A 20 31.52 96.82 55.90
CA TYR A 20 31.84 96.79 54.46
C TYR A 20 31.20 97.96 53.70
N ASN A 21 31.75 98.30 52.53
CA ASN A 21 31.18 99.33 51.65
C ASN A 21 29.83 98.86 51.10
N GLN A 22 28.80 99.71 51.25
CA GLN A 22 27.44 99.38 50.81
C GLN A 22 27.37 99.14 49.30
N GLU A 23 28.05 99.95 48.49
CA GLU A 23 27.97 99.86 47.02
C GLU A 23 28.63 98.59 46.48
N GLU A 24 29.82 98.25 46.98
CA GLU A 24 30.56 97.02 46.65
C GLU A 24 29.78 95.76 47.04
N VAL A 25 29.14 95.76 48.23
CA VAL A 25 28.27 94.66 48.66
C VAL A 25 27.01 94.56 47.81
N THR A 26 26.41 95.68 47.38
CA THR A 26 25.24 95.67 46.48
C THR A 26 25.60 95.15 45.09
N GLU A 27 26.76 95.50 44.55
CA GLU A 27 27.25 94.98 43.27
C GLU A 27 27.55 93.48 43.35
N PHE A 28 28.18 93.01 44.43
CA PHE A 28 28.40 91.59 44.70
C PHE A 28 27.09 90.80 44.87
N LEU A 29 26.12 91.32 45.63
CA LEU A 29 24.81 90.66 45.77
C LEU A 29 24.08 90.56 44.44
N LYS A 30 24.22 91.55 43.56
CA LYS A 30 23.63 91.51 42.22
C LYS A 30 24.27 90.41 41.37
N SER A 31 25.61 90.35 41.27
CA SER A 31 26.28 89.28 40.51
C SER A 31 26.00 87.90 41.10
N LEU A 32 25.95 87.78 42.43
CA LEU A 32 25.54 86.55 43.12
C LEU A 32 24.09 86.15 42.80
N SER A 33 23.16 87.11 42.70
CA SER A 33 21.77 86.83 42.32
C SER A 33 21.67 86.36 40.87
N ASP A 34 22.40 86.99 39.94
CA ASP A 34 22.38 86.63 38.53
C ASP A 34 23.01 85.22 38.31
N GLU A 35 24.10 84.89 39.01
CA GLU A 35 24.72 83.55 39.01
C GLU A 35 23.83 82.48 39.68
N TRP A 36 23.12 82.84 40.76
CA TRP A 36 22.20 81.92 41.44
C TRP A 36 20.99 81.56 40.56
N ASP A 37 20.46 82.51 39.80
CA ASP A 37 19.42 82.24 38.79
C ASP A 37 19.96 81.37 37.65
N HIS A 38 21.20 81.59 37.19
CA HIS A 38 21.84 80.75 36.18
C HIS A 38 21.96 79.29 36.66
N LEU A 39 22.46 79.09 37.88
CA LEU A 39 22.64 77.77 38.50
C LEU A 39 21.29 77.08 38.74
N ILE A 40 20.23 77.81 39.10
CA ILE A 40 18.86 77.26 39.18
C ILE A 40 18.35 76.84 37.80
N GLN A 41 18.59 77.62 36.74
CA GLN A 41 18.18 77.29 35.38
C GLN A 41 18.89 76.02 34.88
N GLU A 42 20.21 75.94 35.05
CA GLU A 42 21.00 74.75 34.69
C GLU A 42 20.53 73.52 35.48
N LYS A 43 20.35 73.65 36.79
CA LYS A 43 19.85 72.57 37.66
C LYS A 43 18.49 72.04 37.20
N ASN A 44 17.55 72.92 36.83
CA ASN A 44 16.22 72.53 36.33
C ASN A 44 16.29 71.89 34.93
N GLU A 45 17.22 72.33 34.08
CA GLU A 45 17.46 71.74 32.75
C GLU A 45 18.10 70.35 32.86
N LEU A 46 19.08 70.18 33.76
CA LEU A 46 19.69 68.88 34.06
C LEU A 46 18.66 67.89 34.64
N GLU A 47 17.78 68.34 35.55
CA GLU A 47 16.69 67.49 36.07
C GLU A 47 15.72 67.03 34.96
N ARG A 48 15.34 67.90 34.03
CA ARG A 48 14.50 67.53 32.87
C ARG A 48 15.17 66.53 31.94
N ARG A 49 16.47 66.71 31.67
CA ARG A 49 17.25 65.76 30.86
C ARG A 49 17.38 64.41 31.55
N LEU A 50 17.67 64.40 32.85
CA LEU A 50 17.72 63.19 33.67
C LEU A 50 16.37 62.45 33.64
N GLU A 51 15.25 63.15 33.89
CA GLU A 51 13.90 62.56 33.82
C GLU A 51 13.59 61.99 32.43
N THR A 52 14.07 62.62 31.35
CA THR A 52 13.89 62.15 29.97
C THR A 52 14.70 60.87 29.72
N VAL A 53 15.99 60.87 30.07
CA VAL A 53 16.89 59.72 29.90
C VAL A 53 16.43 58.53 30.77
N GLU A 54 15.95 58.77 31.99
CA GLU A 54 15.40 57.72 32.86
C GLU A 54 14.13 57.09 32.26
N LYS A 55 13.25 57.88 31.65
CA LYS A 55 12.07 57.37 30.92
C LYS A 55 12.46 56.55 29.70
N GLU A 56 13.45 56.98 28.93
CA GLU A 56 13.97 56.24 27.78
C GLU A 56 14.64 54.93 28.19
N ALA A 57 15.51 54.96 29.20
CA ALA A 57 16.16 53.77 29.76
C ALA A 57 15.13 52.77 30.30
N LYS A 58 14.08 53.23 30.99
CA LYS A 58 12.98 52.37 31.42
C LYS A 58 12.24 51.75 30.24
N LYS A 59 11.88 52.55 29.22
CA LYS A 59 11.22 52.06 28.01
C LYS A 59 12.06 51.01 27.27
N LEU A 60 13.38 51.22 27.17
CA LEU A 60 14.29 50.24 26.58
C LEU A 60 14.31 48.94 27.38
N LYS A 61 14.36 49.00 28.72
CA LYS A 61 14.29 47.82 29.59
C LYS A 61 12.94 47.08 29.51
N ASP A 62 11.83 47.80 29.36
CA ASP A 62 10.50 47.21 29.16
C ASP A 62 10.42 46.49 27.78
N VAL A 63 11.00 47.08 26.72
CA VAL A 63 11.10 46.47 25.39
C VAL A 63 12.02 45.25 25.39
N GLU A 64 13.19 45.35 26.03
CA GLU A 64 14.14 44.27 26.24
C GLU A 64 13.46 43.08 26.95
N GLY A 65 12.79 43.32 28.08
CA GLY A 65 12.05 42.28 28.80
C GLY A 65 10.91 41.65 27.98
N SER A 66 10.28 42.41 27.08
CA SER A 66 9.28 41.86 26.13
C SER A 66 9.94 41.00 25.05
N LEU A 67 11.11 41.40 24.54
CA LEU A 67 11.88 40.66 23.55
C LEU A 67 12.42 39.34 24.12
N PHE A 68 12.99 39.36 25.33
CA PHE A 68 13.44 38.16 26.04
C PHE A 68 12.31 37.16 26.26
N ARG A 69 11.12 37.61 26.70
CA ARG A 69 9.94 36.72 26.83
C ARG A 69 9.54 36.12 25.50
N THR A 70 9.48 36.93 24.44
CA THR A 70 9.12 36.47 23.09
C THR A 70 10.13 35.44 22.58
N LEU A 71 11.43 35.66 22.81
CA LEU A 71 12.50 34.76 22.40
C LEU A 71 12.45 33.43 23.19
N LYS A 72 12.26 33.48 24.52
CA LYS A 72 12.08 32.28 25.34
C LYS A 72 10.82 31.49 24.92
N THR A 73 9.70 32.17 24.68
CA THR A 73 8.49 31.50 24.16
C THR A 73 8.73 30.86 22.77
N ALA A 74 9.52 31.48 21.90
CA ALA A 74 9.88 30.90 20.60
C ALA A 74 10.81 29.68 20.74
N GLU A 75 11.77 29.71 21.67
CA GLU A 75 12.64 28.58 22.03
C GLU A 75 11.82 27.41 22.61
N ASP A 76 10.99 27.68 23.61
CA ASP A 76 10.09 26.70 24.24
C ASP A 76 9.13 26.06 23.21
N THR A 77 8.57 26.89 22.30
CA THR A 77 7.69 26.41 21.22
C THR A 77 8.46 25.58 20.19
N GLY A 78 9.69 25.98 19.84
CA GLY A 78 10.56 25.21 18.95
C GLY A 78 10.92 23.84 19.54
N ALA A 79 11.26 23.80 20.82
CA ALA A 79 11.52 22.55 21.54
C ALA A 79 10.27 21.65 21.59
N ALA A 80 9.10 22.20 21.89
CA ALA A 80 7.84 21.46 21.90
C ALA A 80 7.47 20.89 20.53
N ILE A 81 7.66 21.65 19.44
CA ILE A 81 7.44 21.17 18.06
C ILE A 81 8.38 20.01 17.73
N ILE A 82 9.65 20.06 18.16
CA ILE A 82 10.62 18.98 17.93
C ILE A 82 10.23 17.73 18.74
N GLU A 83 9.82 17.88 19.99
CA GLU A 83 9.34 16.76 20.83
C GLU A 83 8.08 16.11 20.24
N GLU A 84 7.10 16.91 19.81
CA GLU A 84 5.87 16.42 19.17
C GLU A 84 6.15 15.73 17.83
N ALA A 85 7.02 16.29 17.00
CA ALA A 85 7.42 15.69 15.72
C ALA A 85 8.16 14.35 15.90
N ASN A 86 9.08 14.27 16.86
CA ASN A 86 9.78 13.02 17.19
C ASN A 86 8.80 11.96 17.69
N LYS A 87 7.90 12.32 18.60
CA LYS A 87 6.87 11.40 19.11
C LYS A 87 5.93 10.92 18.00
N ALA A 88 5.49 11.82 17.12
CA ALA A 88 4.64 11.46 15.99
C ALA A 88 5.37 10.53 15.00
N ALA A 89 6.68 10.70 14.82
CA ALA A 89 7.50 9.79 14.02
C ALA A 89 7.66 8.41 14.69
N GLU A 90 7.86 8.35 16.01
CA GLU A 90 7.91 7.09 16.77
C GLU A 90 6.58 6.33 16.71
N ASP A 91 5.45 7.01 16.94
CA ASP A 91 4.11 6.42 16.82
C ASP A 91 3.83 5.95 15.38
N MET A 92 4.21 6.73 14.36
CA MET A 92 4.08 6.33 12.95
C MET A 92 4.93 5.09 12.60
N LEU A 93 6.18 5.01 13.07
CA LEU A 93 7.04 3.84 12.86
C LEU A 93 6.46 2.60 13.55
N LYS A 94 5.98 2.76 14.78
CA LYS A 94 5.33 1.69 15.55
C LYS A 94 4.07 1.16 14.86
N ASP A 95 3.20 2.05 14.37
CA ASP A 95 1.99 1.67 13.63
C ASP A 95 2.34 1.02 12.29
N ALA A 96 3.36 1.52 11.57
CA ALA A 96 3.87 0.89 10.35
C ALA A 96 4.41 -0.53 10.62
N HIS A 97 5.16 -0.73 11.70
CA HIS A 97 5.63 -2.05 12.12
C HIS A 97 4.48 -2.99 12.49
N GLN A 98 3.50 -2.54 13.28
CA GLN A 98 2.32 -3.35 13.63
C GLN A 98 1.49 -3.74 12.40
N ASN A 99 1.31 -2.83 11.45
CA ASN A 99 0.62 -3.11 10.20
C ASN A 99 1.41 -4.08 9.31
N ALA A 100 2.74 -3.95 9.22
CA ALA A 100 3.59 -4.88 8.49
C ALA A 100 3.55 -6.29 9.10
N ASP A 101 3.67 -6.42 10.42
CA ASP A 101 3.58 -7.69 11.14
C ASP A 101 2.19 -8.33 10.97
N SER A 102 1.12 -7.52 11.04
CA SER A 102 -0.26 -7.97 10.78
C SER A 102 -0.41 -8.51 9.36
N MET A 103 0.10 -7.79 8.35
CA MET A 103 0.07 -8.18 6.95
C MET A 103 0.86 -9.47 6.69
N VAL A 104 2.06 -9.61 7.25
CA VAL A 104 2.88 -10.83 7.14
C VAL A 104 2.19 -12.02 7.80
N ASN A 105 1.57 -11.83 8.96
CA ASN A 105 0.82 -12.89 9.64
C ASN A 105 -0.44 -13.29 8.85
N ALA A 106 -1.20 -12.32 8.30
CA ALA A 106 -2.36 -12.59 7.45
C ALA A 106 -1.96 -13.37 6.19
N ALA A 107 -0.90 -12.95 5.49
CA ALA A 107 -0.38 -13.66 4.32
C ALA A 107 0.09 -15.08 4.66
N LYS A 108 0.74 -15.29 5.81
CA LYS A 108 1.16 -16.61 6.29
C LYS A 108 -0.03 -17.53 6.58
N VAL A 109 -1.07 -17.02 7.24
CA VAL A 109 -2.30 -17.78 7.51
C VAL A 109 -3.03 -18.14 6.22
N GLN A 110 -3.09 -17.20 5.25
CA GLN A 110 -3.68 -17.45 3.94
C GLN A 110 -2.89 -18.51 3.15
N ALA A 111 -1.56 -18.46 3.17
CA ALA A 111 -0.69 -19.45 2.52
C ALA A 111 -0.85 -20.85 3.15
N GLN A 112 -0.89 -20.95 4.48
CA GLN A 112 -1.15 -22.20 5.20
C GLN A 112 -2.52 -22.79 4.83
N LYS A 113 -3.58 -21.96 4.83
CA LYS A 113 -4.92 -22.36 4.40
C LYS A 113 -4.97 -22.79 2.93
N MET A 114 -4.21 -22.14 2.05
CA MET A 114 -4.12 -22.54 0.64
C MET A 114 -3.44 -23.91 0.48
N LEU A 115 -2.35 -24.16 1.23
CA LEU A 115 -1.66 -25.45 1.25
C LEU A 115 -2.57 -26.57 1.77
N GLU A 116 -3.22 -26.38 2.92
CA GLU A 116 -4.17 -27.35 3.51
C GLU A 116 -5.31 -27.71 2.54
N ASN A 117 -5.88 -26.70 1.86
CA ASN A 117 -6.91 -26.93 0.82
C ASN A 117 -6.36 -27.68 -0.41
N ALA A 118 -5.10 -27.47 -0.78
CA ALA A 118 -4.47 -28.17 -1.89
C ALA A 118 -4.16 -29.63 -1.54
N GLU A 119 -3.65 -29.88 -0.33
CA GLU A 119 -3.41 -31.22 0.22
C GLU A 119 -4.71 -32.02 0.34
N MET A 120 -5.78 -31.42 0.86
CA MET A 120 -7.10 -32.05 0.97
C MET A 120 -7.67 -32.45 -0.41
N LYS A 121 -7.55 -31.57 -1.42
CA LYS A 121 -7.95 -31.89 -2.81
C LYS A 121 -7.06 -32.96 -3.45
N ALA A 122 -5.76 -32.98 -3.14
CA ALA A 122 -4.85 -34.03 -3.61
C ALA A 122 -5.20 -35.39 -3.00
N GLU A 123 -5.55 -35.44 -1.71
CA GLU A 123 -6.01 -36.68 -1.06
C GLU A 123 -7.37 -37.15 -1.62
N GLU A 124 -8.33 -36.24 -1.80
CA GLU A 124 -9.64 -36.55 -2.39
C GLU A 124 -9.50 -37.13 -3.81
N THR A 125 -8.71 -36.47 -4.67
CA THR A 125 -8.48 -36.92 -6.05
C THR A 125 -7.73 -38.24 -6.12
N LEU A 126 -6.75 -38.48 -5.24
CA LEU A 126 -6.06 -39.77 -5.12
C LEU A 126 -7.02 -40.87 -4.65
N ALA A 127 -7.86 -40.60 -3.65
CA ALA A 127 -8.87 -41.53 -3.17
C ALA A 127 -9.90 -41.89 -4.25
N ALA A 128 -10.37 -40.89 -5.01
CA ALA A 128 -11.26 -41.08 -6.16
C ALA A 128 -10.59 -41.90 -7.28
N LEU A 129 -9.34 -41.59 -7.64
CA LEU A 129 -8.57 -42.35 -8.63
C LEU A 129 -8.38 -43.80 -8.20
N LYS A 130 -8.03 -44.05 -6.93
CA LYS A 130 -7.88 -45.39 -6.35
C LYS A 130 -9.19 -46.18 -6.38
N LYS A 131 -10.33 -45.52 -6.14
CA LYS A 131 -11.67 -46.12 -6.27
C LYS A 131 -11.97 -46.49 -7.73
N ASN A 132 -11.66 -45.60 -8.67
CA ASN A 132 -11.90 -45.80 -10.11
C ASN A 132 -11.04 -46.95 -10.67
N ILE A 133 -9.74 -46.97 -10.35
CA ILE A 133 -8.83 -48.09 -10.68
C ILE A 133 -9.37 -49.41 -10.12
N LYS A 134 -9.82 -49.42 -8.86
CA LYS A 134 -10.42 -50.62 -8.24
C LYS A 134 -11.75 -51.04 -8.86
N SER A 135 -12.50 -50.14 -9.50
CA SER A 135 -13.65 -50.53 -10.33
C SER A 135 -13.15 -51.17 -11.63
N ALA A 136 -12.31 -50.47 -12.39
CA ALA A 136 -11.81 -50.92 -13.68
C ALA A 136 -11.14 -52.31 -13.63
N VAL A 137 -10.43 -52.64 -12.54
CA VAL A 137 -9.89 -53.99 -12.31
C VAL A 137 -11.00 -55.05 -12.18
N ARG A 138 -12.06 -54.79 -11.40
CA ARG A 138 -13.20 -55.71 -11.27
C ARG A 138 -13.97 -55.84 -12.59
N ASP A 139 -14.14 -54.74 -13.30
CA ASP A 139 -14.84 -54.70 -14.59
C ASP A 139 -14.07 -55.52 -15.63
N TYR A 140 -12.73 -55.45 -15.61
CA TYR A 140 -11.83 -56.30 -16.39
C TYR A 140 -11.89 -57.78 -15.98
N GLU A 141 -11.88 -58.10 -14.68
CA GLU A 141 -12.06 -59.47 -14.18
C GLU A 141 -13.41 -60.06 -14.63
N ALA A 142 -14.49 -59.29 -14.57
CA ALA A 142 -15.81 -59.68 -15.05
C ALA A 142 -15.81 -59.94 -16.57
N LEU A 143 -15.13 -59.09 -17.36
CA LEU A 143 -14.98 -59.27 -18.80
C LEU A 143 -14.19 -60.54 -19.15
N VAL A 144 -13.09 -60.83 -18.43
CA VAL A 144 -12.31 -62.07 -18.61
C VAL A 144 -13.17 -63.30 -18.29
N ASN A 145 -13.94 -63.26 -17.21
CA ASN A 145 -14.86 -64.34 -16.85
C ASN A 145 -15.97 -64.53 -17.91
N ASN A 146 -16.53 -63.45 -18.43
CA ASN A 146 -17.51 -63.50 -19.53
C ASN A 146 -16.91 -64.11 -20.79
N ARG A 147 -15.69 -63.70 -21.19
CA ARG A 147 -14.94 -64.29 -22.32
C ARG A 147 -14.73 -65.79 -22.15
N LEU A 148 -14.38 -66.26 -20.94
CA LEU A 148 -14.24 -67.70 -20.66
C LEU A 148 -15.58 -68.45 -20.78
N LEU A 149 -16.69 -67.84 -20.35
CA LEU A 149 -18.03 -68.41 -20.52
C LEU A 149 -18.41 -68.50 -22.00
N VAL A 150 -18.15 -67.47 -22.81
CA VAL A 150 -18.40 -67.49 -24.26
C VAL A 150 -17.58 -68.58 -24.95
N ILE A 151 -16.30 -68.72 -24.61
CA ILE A 151 -15.43 -69.80 -25.14
C ILE A 151 -15.97 -71.19 -24.74
N LYS A 152 -16.44 -71.36 -23.50
CA LYS A 152 -17.06 -72.61 -23.03
C LYS A 152 -18.35 -72.93 -23.79
N ASN A 153 -19.19 -71.92 -24.03
CA ASN A 153 -20.44 -72.07 -24.78
C ASN A 153 -20.19 -72.40 -26.25
N LEU A 154 -19.22 -71.71 -26.90
CA LEU A 154 -18.78 -72.03 -28.25
C LEU A 154 -18.27 -73.47 -28.34
N LYS A 155 -17.41 -73.91 -27.41
CA LYS A 155 -16.93 -75.30 -27.38
C LYS A 155 -18.08 -76.30 -27.23
N ARG A 156 -19.10 -76.01 -26.40
CA ARG A 156 -20.30 -76.86 -26.30
C ARG A 156 -21.04 -76.93 -27.65
N ILE A 157 -21.25 -75.80 -28.31
CA ILE A 157 -21.92 -75.74 -29.62
C ILE A 157 -21.11 -76.48 -30.69
N THR A 158 -19.77 -76.38 -30.69
CA THR A 158 -18.91 -77.14 -31.61
C THR A 158 -19.02 -78.64 -31.36
N ASN A 159 -19.03 -79.09 -30.11
CA ASN A 159 -19.22 -80.50 -29.78
C ASN A 159 -20.62 -81.01 -30.18
N GLU A 160 -21.67 -80.20 -29.97
CA GLU A 160 -23.05 -80.52 -30.41
C GLU A 160 -23.17 -80.55 -31.95
N LEU A 161 -22.41 -79.69 -32.65
CA LEU A 161 -22.29 -79.71 -34.10
C LEU A 161 -21.53 -80.96 -34.58
N GLU A 162 -20.43 -81.35 -33.91
CA GLU A 162 -19.67 -82.57 -34.20
C GLU A 162 -20.53 -83.83 -34.03
N GLU A 163 -21.34 -83.89 -32.98
CA GLU A 163 -22.32 -84.97 -32.76
C GLU A 163 -23.39 -85.00 -33.86
N THR A 164 -23.97 -83.85 -34.23
CA THR A 164 -24.99 -83.80 -35.31
C THR A 164 -24.43 -84.06 -36.70
N VAL A 165 -23.19 -83.67 -37.00
CA VAL A 165 -22.49 -84.01 -38.25
C VAL A 165 -22.17 -85.50 -38.28
N GLY A 166 -21.64 -86.09 -37.19
CA GLY A 166 -21.41 -87.54 -37.10
C GLY A 166 -22.70 -88.35 -37.28
N ASN A 167 -23.82 -87.89 -36.72
CA ASN A 167 -25.13 -88.49 -36.95
C ASN A 167 -25.61 -88.33 -38.40
N ALA A 168 -25.30 -87.22 -39.07
CA ALA A 168 -25.63 -87.00 -40.49
C ALA A 168 -24.78 -87.84 -41.44
N GLU A 169 -23.48 -88.04 -41.15
CA GLU A 169 -22.60 -88.95 -41.89
C GLU A 169 -23.10 -90.41 -41.79
N GLN A 170 -23.46 -90.87 -40.59
CA GLN A 170 -24.10 -92.19 -40.39
C GLN A 170 -25.45 -92.32 -41.12
N GLY A 171 -26.23 -91.23 -41.18
CA GLY A 171 -27.49 -91.19 -41.95
C GLY A 171 -27.29 -91.27 -43.46
N LEU A 172 -26.20 -90.71 -44.00
CA LEU A 172 -25.84 -90.79 -45.41
C LEU A 172 -25.45 -92.22 -45.82
N GLU A 173 -24.70 -92.93 -44.96
CA GLU A 173 -24.23 -94.29 -45.25
C GLU A 173 -25.36 -95.33 -45.21
N LEU A 174 -26.40 -95.13 -44.40
CA LEU A 174 -27.58 -96.02 -44.37
C LEU A 174 -28.61 -95.74 -45.49
N SER A 175 -28.86 -94.48 -45.86
CA SER A 175 -29.99 -94.13 -46.76
C SER A 175 -29.66 -94.28 -48.26
N ALA A 176 -28.39 -94.25 -48.63
CA ALA A 176 -27.96 -94.29 -50.04
C ALA A 176 -28.18 -95.66 -50.72
N LEU A 177 -28.12 -96.78 -49.97
CA LEU A 177 -28.27 -98.13 -50.54
C LEU A 177 -29.74 -98.57 -50.70
N ASP A 178 -30.62 -98.18 -49.78
CA ASP A 178 -32.03 -98.59 -49.82
C ASP A 178 -32.85 -97.81 -50.87
N SER A 179 -32.56 -96.51 -51.05
CA SER A 179 -33.24 -95.67 -52.04
C SER A 179 -32.92 -96.05 -53.50
N ILE A 180 -31.69 -96.52 -53.77
CA ILE A 180 -31.28 -96.95 -55.11
C ILE A 180 -32.02 -98.23 -55.55
N ASN A 181 -32.27 -99.17 -54.63
CA ASN A 181 -33.04 -100.37 -54.94
C ASN A 181 -34.53 -100.05 -55.16
N ALA A 182 -35.13 -99.17 -54.35
CA ALA A 182 -36.54 -98.79 -54.48
C ALA A 182 -36.88 -98.05 -55.80
N LEU A 183 -35.90 -97.36 -56.40
CA LEU A 183 -36.04 -96.72 -57.72
C LEU A 183 -35.91 -97.68 -58.91
N LEU A 184 -35.28 -98.85 -58.72
CA LEU A 184 -35.07 -99.82 -59.81
C LEU A 184 -36.31 -100.68 -60.08
N GLU A 185 -37.21 -100.84 -59.10
CA GLU A 185 -38.42 -101.66 -59.18
C GLU A 185 -39.65 -100.90 -59.73
N ASN A 186 -39.59 -99.58 -59.82
CA ASN A 186 -40.68 -98.72 -60.32
C ASN A 186 -40.48 -98.28 -61.80
N LEU A 187 -39.92 -99.17 -62.61
CA LEU A 187 -39.64 -98.94 -64.03
C LEU A 187 -40.60 -99.69 -64.98
N ASP A 188 -41.91 -99.56 -64.76
CA ASP A 188 -42.91 -99.93 -65.77
C ASP A 188 -44.14 -99.00 -65.72
N GLY A 189 -44.48 -98.34 -66.82
CA GLY A 189 -45.66 -97.44 -66.92
C GLY A 189 -45.43 -95.92 -67.11
N ASN A 190 -44.69 -95.51 -68.14
CA ASN A 190 -44.77 -94.15 -68.74
C ASN A 190 -46.17 -94.00 -69.46
N PRO A 191 -46.76 -92.80 -69.76
CA PRO A 191 -46.07 -91.56 -70.15
C PRO A 191 -46.60 -90.18 -69.69
N VAL A 192 -45.63 -89.28 -69.47
CA VAL A 192 -45.51 -87.88 -69.98
C VAL A 192 -46.78 -87.00 -70.08
N SER A 193 -46.79 -85.86 -69.37
CA SER A 193 -47.08 -84.48 -69.89
C SER A 193 -47.76 -83.53 -68.87
N LYS A 194 -47.02 -82.57 -68.27
CA LYS A 194 -47.10 -81.13 -68.64
C LYS A 194 -46.22 -80.21 -67.78
N LEU A 195 -45.84 -79.12 -68.43
CA LEU A 195 -44.90 -78.06 -68.04
C LEU A 195 -45.62 -76.87 -67.37
N SER A 196 -44.84 -75.95 -66.78
CA SER A 196 -45.17 -74.57 -66.33
C SER A 196 -45.93 -74.45 -64.99
N SER A 197 -45.69 -73.46 -64.13
CA SER A 197 -44.61 -72.43 -64.03
C SER A 197 -44.80 -71.61 -62.74
N PHE A 198 -43.74 -71.06 -62.13
CA PHE A 198 -43.58 -69.62 -61.82
C PHE A 198 -42.24 -69.31 -61.08
N SER A 199 -41.74 -68.08 -61.22
CA SER A 199 -40.50 -67.47 -60.69
C SER A 199 -40.44 -67.38 -59.14
N GLN A 200 -39.30 -67.34 -58.41
CA GLN A 200 -38.04 -66.55 -58.53
C GLN A 200 -38.30 -65.05 -58.20
N GLU A 201 -37.66 -64.31 -57.25
CA GLU A 201 -36.53 -64.46 -56.28
C GLU A 201 -36.59 -63.29 -55.22
N SER A 202 -35.74 -63.07 -54.19
CA SER A 202 -34.60 -63.78 -53.54
C SER A 202 -34.33 -63.28 -52.09
N GLN A 203 -33.70 -64.14 -51.26
CA GLN A 203 -32.63 -63.89 -50.26
C GLN A 203 -32.67 -62.87 -49.08
N THR A 204 -32.21 -63.40 -47.93
CA THR A 204 -31.40 -62.81 -46.82
C THR A 204 -31.98 -61.79 -45.83
N GLU A 205 -32.15 -62.25 -44.57
CA GLU A 205 -32.22 -61.46 -43.33
C GLU A 205 -30.85 -61.30 -42.66
N SER A 206 -30.65 -60.19 -41.94
CA SER A 206 -30.03 -60.02 -40.58
C SER A 206 -29.50 -58.58 -40.47
N VAL A 207 -30.16 -57.68 -39.73
CA VAL A 207 -30.03 -57.47 -38.27
C VAL A 207 -28.58 -57.23 -37.85
N GLU A 208 -28.18 -55.95 -37.81
CA GLU A 208 -26.93 -55.49 -37.18
C GLU A 208 -27.18 -54.74 -35.87
N VAL A 209 -26.15 -54.76 -35.02
CA VAL A 209 -26.13 -54.27 -33.64
C VAL A 209 -25.87 -52.77 -33.55
N SER A 210 -26.53 -52.10 -32.60
CA SER A 210 -26.33 -50.67 -32.34
C SER A 210 -25.08 -50.44 -31.48
N SER A 211 -24.10 -49.71 -32.01
CA SER A 211 -22.90 -49.26 -31.31
C SER A 211 -22.95 -47.76 -31.01
N THR A 212 -22.49 -47.39 -29.81
CA THR A 212 -22.31 -46.01 -29.37
C THR A 212 -21.19 -45.32 -30.15
N THR A 213 -21.45 -44.10 -30.66
CA THR A 213 -20.42 -43.24 -31.27
C THR A 213 -20.25 -41.95 -30.50
N ILE A 214 -18.98 -41.55 -30.39
CA ILE A 214 -18.44 -40.43 -29.61
C ILE A 214 -18.72 -39.09 -30.30
N THR A 215 -19.10 -38.05 -29.53
CA THR A 215 -19.17 -36.66 -29.99
C THR A 215 -17.77 -36.04 -30.14
N PRO A 216 -17.45 -35.33 -31.25
CA PRO A 216 -16.18 -34.63 -31.41
C PRO A 216 -16.00 -33.44 -30.46
N ILE A 217 -14.74 -33.09 -30.23
CA ILE A 217 -14.30 -31.87 -29.56
C ILE A 217 -13.98 -30.83 -30.64
N GLU A 218 -14.57 -29.65 -30.57
CA GLU A 218 -14.11 -28.47 -31.31
C GLU A 218 -13.23 -27.59 -30.42
N MET A 219 -12.08 -27.18 -30.95
CA MET A 219 -11.19 -26.18 -30.37
C MET A 219 -11.26 -24.92 -31.23
N GLU A 220 -11.61 -23.77 -30.62
CA GLU A 220 -11.32 -22.45 -31.17
C GLU A 220 -10.72 -21.52 -30.10
N GLN A 221 -9.89 -20.59 -30.58
CA GLN A 221 -9.10 -19.60 -29.87
C GLN A 221 -8.95 -18.39 -30.82
N GLU A 222 -8.72 -17.14 -30.40
CA GLU A 222 -8.47 -16.55 -29.05
C GLU A 222 -9.69 -15.64 -28.69
N ALA A 223 -9.72 -14.67 -27.76
CA ALA A 223 -8.67 -13.99 -27.01
C ALA A 223 -9.16 -13.38 -25.68
N ASP A 224 -8.17 -13.08 -24.83
CA ASP A 224 -8.26 -12.35 -23.56
C ASP A 224 -8.56 -10.86 -23.78
N ASN A 225 -9.39 -10.26 -22.92
CA ASN A 225 -9.26 -8.83 -22.61
C ASN A 225 -9.86 -8.53 -21.22
N THR A 226 -9.03 -7.96 -20.35
CA THR A 226 -9.35 -7.53 -18.99
C THR A 226 -9.87 -6.10 -18.94
N GLU A 227 -10.95 -5.85 -18.19
CA GLU A 227 -11.40 -4.55 -17.62
C GLU A 227 -12.83 -4.78 -17.08
N ASP A 228 -13.36 -4.10 -16.06
CA ASP A 228 -12.82 -3.50 -14.83
C ASP A 228 -14.04 -3.42 -13.87
N VAL A 229 -13.84 -3.57 -12.56
CA VAL A 229 -14.93 -3.44 -11.58
C VAL A 229 -14.42 -2.71 -10.35
N SER A 230 -14.62 -1.39 -10.34
CA SER A 230 -14.54 -0.56 -9.15
C SER A 230 -15.82 0.24 -8.92
N GLU A 231 -16.14 0.38 -7.65
CA GLU A 231 -17.42 0.77 -7.05
C GLU A 231 -17.84 2.22 -7.34
N GLU A 232 -19.15 2.49 -7.35
CA GLU A 232 -19.70 3.85 -7.38
C GLU A 232 -20.41 4.17 -6.05
N SER A 233 -19.99 5.26 -5.39
CA SER A 233 -20.77 5.92 -4.32
C SER A 233 -20.27 7.34 -4.05
N ALA A 234 -21.14 8.33 -4.33
CA ALA A 234 -21.17 9.70 -3.75
C ALA A 234 -19.96 10.63 -4.10
N VAL A 235 -20.07 11.97 -4.20
CA VAL A 235 -21.19 12.92 -4.01
C VAL A 235 -20.99 14.17 -4.90
N GLU A 236 -22.11 14.73 -5.37
CA GLU A 236 -22.48 16.16 -5.43
C GLU A 236 -21.38 17.26 -5.55
N ALA A 237 -21.39 17.99 -6.67
CA ALA A 237 -20.88 19.36 -6.78
C ALA A 237 -21.72 20.18 -7.79
N VAL A 238 -22.16 21.37 -7.39
CA VAL A 238 -23.09 22.22 -8.16
C VAL A 238 -22.41 23.50 -8.66
N GLY A 239 -22.70 23.87 -9.92
CA GLY A 239 -22.53 25.19 -10.51
C GLY A 239 -23.49 25.31 -11.71
N PRO A 240 -23.98 26.51 -12.11
CA PRO A 240 -23.15 27.71 -12.30
C PRO A 240 -23.78 29.05 -11.87
N THR A 241 -23.03 30.15 -11.96
CA THR A 241 -23.56 31.53 -12.14
C THR A 241 -22.53 32.45 -12.81
N GLU A 242 -22.99 33.56 -13.39
CA GLU A 242 -22.28 34.36 -14.41
C GLU A 242 -21.59 35.65 -13.90
N THR A 243 -20.67 36.19 -14.70
CA THR A 243 -20.28 37.62 -14.88
C THR A 243 -19.85 38.51 -13.69
N GLU A 244 -18.65 39.11 -13.77
CA GLU A 244 -18.46 40.52 -14.26
C GLU A 244 -16.97 40.90 -14.48
N GLN A 245 -16.68 42.16 -14.88
CA GLN A 245 -15.44 42.62 -15.55
C GLN A 245 -14.49 43.49 -14.67
N ALA A 246 -13.16 43.48 -14.94
CA ALA A 246 -12.22 44.63 -15.00
C ALA A 246 -10.75 44.16 -15.20
N VAL A 247 -10.08 44.39 -16.35
CA VAL A 247 -9.24 45.55 -16.76
C VAL A 247 -7.84 45.67 -16.10
N ALA A 248 -6.78 45.38 -16.90
CA ALA A 248 -5.46 46.06 -17.12
C ALA A 248 -4.65 46.69 -15.92
N GLN A 249 -3.31 46.85 -15.91
CA GLN A 249 -2.20 46.72 -16.89
C GLN A 249 -0.83 46.83 -16.17
N ALA A 250 0.26 46.23 -16.71
CA ALA A 250 1.70 46.66 -16.71
C ALA A 250 2.42 47.15 -15.38
N GLU A 251 3.74 47.11 -15.15
CA GLU A 251 4.95 46.84 -15.96
C GLU A 251 6.22 46.70 -15.06
N ASN A 252 7.35 46.25 -15.64
CA ASN A 252 8.77 46.50 -15.28
C ASN A 252 9.51 45.74 -14.12
N GLU A 253 10.44 44.87 -14.56
CA GLU A 253 11.75 44.52 -13.96
C GLU A 253 12.80 45.68 -14.23
N PRO A 254 14.12 45.64 -13.89
CA PRO A 254 14.96 44.51 -13.43
C PRO A 254 16.03 44.78 -12.30
N THR A 255 16.73 43.69 -11.92
CA THR A 255 18.14 43.60 -11.45
C THR A 255 18.64 44.24 -10.14
N SER A 256 19.25 43.40 -9.27
CA SER A 256 20.71 43.45 -9.03
C SER A 256 21.25 42.18 -8.31
N LYS A 257 22.48 41.77 -8.66
CA LYS A 257 23.35 40.83 -7.92
C LYS A 257 24.63 41.58 -7.51
N PRO A 258 25.36 41.09 -6.50
CA PRO A 258 26.79 40.89 -6.71
C PRO A 258 27.23 39.42 -6.58
N LYS A 259 28.42 39.13 -7.13
CA LYS A 259 29.18 37.90 -6.94
C LYS A 259 29.89 37.93 -5.58
N ASP A 260 30.29 36.75 -5.11
CA ASP A 260 31.72 36.52 -4.82
C ASP A 260 32.17 35.17 -5.38
N THR A 261 33.49 34.95 -5.49
CA THR A 261 34.10 33.86 -6.25
C THR A 261 35.38 33.40 -5.56
N ILE A 262 35.47 32.13 -5.18
CA ILE A 262 36.75 31.42 -4.97
C ILE A 262 36.61 30.00 -5.54
N GLU A 263 37.56 29.64 -6.40
CA GLU A 263 37.81 28.27 -6.87
C GLU A 263 38.70 27.56 -5.84
N ASP A 264 38.45 26.28 -5.57
CA ASP A 264 39.39 25.22 -5.96
C ASP A 264 38.83 23.84 -5.56
N GLY A 265 39.10 22.83 -6.39
CA GLY A 265 38.76 21.45 -6.09
C GLY A 265 40.00 20.61 -5.85
N ASN A 266 39.90 19.62 -4.98
CA ASN A 266 40.67 18.39 -5.16
C ASN A 266 39.92 17.17 -4.62
N THR A 267 39.83 16.14 -5.45
CA THR A 267 39.41 14.78 -5.08
C THR A 267 40.66 13.93 -4.82
N GLU A 268 40.72 13.22 -3.69
CA GLU A 268 41.60 12.05 -3.57
C GLU A 268 41.02 11.04 -2.57
N GLU A 269 40.98 9.77 -2.97
CA GLU A 269 40.55 8.63 -2.17
C GLU A 269 41.73 8.06 -1.37
N VAL A 270 41.55 7.65 -0.12
CA VAL A 270 42.43 6.67 0.56
C VAL A 270 41.62 5.76 1.48
N GLU A 271 41.92 4.46 1.43
CA GLU A 271 41.26 3.39 2.19
C GLU A 271 41.73 3.27 3.67
N GLY A 272 40.78 2.94 4.56
CA GLY A 272 40.83 1.73 5.39
C GLY A 272 41.88 1.54 6.52
N LYS A 273 41.43 1.71 7.78
CA LYS A 273 41.64 0.86 8.99
C LYS A 273 40.99 1.55 10.20
N LYS A 274 40.00 0.96 10.88
CA LYS A 274 40.04 -0.10 11.92
C LYS A 274 40.35 0.44 13.32
N ASP A 275 39.63 -0.16 14.29
CA ASP A 275 39.76 -0.02 15.74
C ASP A 275 39.24 1.37 16.24
N GLU A 276 38.47 1.53 17.33
CA GLU A 276 38.14 0.66 18.48
C GLU A 276 36.70 0.92 19.01
N GLU A 277 36.11 -0.03 19.74
CA GLU A 277 34.89 0.19 20.54
C GLU A 277 35.25 0.85 21.89
N GLU A 278 34.73 2.05 22.19
CA GLU A 278 34.72 2.56 23.58
C GLU A 278 33.34 3.06 24.00
N ASP A 279 32.85 2.41 25.07
CA ASP A 279 31.65 2.76 25.84
C ASP A 279 31.77 4.17 26.44
N ASN A 280 30.91 5.09 26.02
CA ASN A 280 30.86 6.44 26.57
C ASN A 280 29.44 6.80 27.03
N ASN A 281 29.05 6.22 28.16
CA ASN A 281 27.95 6.63 29.02
C ASN A 281 28.13 8.08 29.53
N GLN A 282 27.94 9.07 28.65
CA GLN A 282 27.93 10.49 29.01
C GLN A 282 26.52 10.95 29.31
N LYS A 283 26.22 10.93 30.60
CA LYS A 283 25.23 11.75 31.32
C LYS A 283 24.62 12.86 30.46
N ASN A 284 23.29 12.81 30.30
CA ASN A 284 22.48 13.96 29.92
C ASN A 284 22.76 15.16 30.85
N LYS A 285 23.72 16.00 30.48
CA LYS A 285 23.71 17.39 30.88
C LYS A 285 22.47 17.99 30.24
N LYS A 286 21.46 18.25 31.06
CA LYS A 286 20.49 19.28 30.72
C LYS A 286 21.30 20.57 30.55
N GLU A 287 21.53 20.96 29.30
CA GLU A 287 21.87 22.34 29.00
C GLU A 287 20.65 23.16 29.43
N GLY A 288 20.76 23.77 30.61
CA GLY A 288 19.76 24.74 31.04
C GLY A 288 19.74 25.86 30.01
N SER A 289 18.54 26.23 29.56
CA SER A 289 18.34 27.29 28.56
C SER A 289 19.22 28.48 28.91
N PHE A 290 19.82 29.10 27.90
CA PHE A 290 20.72 30.25 28.05
C PHE A 290 20.09 31.37 28.91
N PHE A 291 18.77 31.48 28.91
CA PHE A 291 17.99 32.45 29.66
C PHE A 291 17.76 32.12 31.14
N ASP A 292 17.94 30.87 31.58
CA ASP A 292 17.81 30.48 33.01
C ASP A 292 19.03 30.91 33.86
N GLN A 293 20.04 31.55 33.26
CA GLN A 293 21.24 32.07 33.94
C GLN A 293 21.20 33.60 34.16
N LEU A 294 20.10 34.27 33.81
CA LEU A 294 19.99 35.73 33.77
C LEU A 294 19.11 36.35 34.87
N ASP A 295 18.54 35.55 35.78
CA ASP A 295 17.76 35.97 36.95
C ASP A 295 18.59 36.01 38.26
#